data_AF-A0A8S3V5J2-F1
#
_entry.id   AF-A0A8S3V5J2-F1
#
_cell.length_a   1.000
_cell.length_b   1.000
_cell.length_c   1.000
_cell.angle_alpha   90.00
_cell.angle_beta   90.00
_cell.angle_gamma   90.00
#
_symmetry.space_group_name_H-M   'P 1'
#
loop_
_entity.id
_entity.type
_entity.pdbx_description
1 polymer ?
#
loop_
_entity_poly.entity_id
_entity_poly.type
_entity_poly.pdbx_seq_one_letter_code
_entity_poly.pdbx_strand_id
1 'polypeptide(L)'
;MDKKIRMGGISVQSVIAKSFDNISMDIVTQVVAEKLNRSKSFPFYQILERASKYCHNFMTDDELFQLLSSEQFAYAIVANAPGILCYEILAYKLSLPFVFIGAHYDSLLNRIPFNPATTPALWSGFTDKMTFAQRVLNSLFYIIQLIKPTMPSFENLVSKYVPEKPLISNSELKNSFILQIIDGDFLIDYPLLTSPNVIMCGGLGTKPAQPLTSLIETFVKKSIEGIAIVSFGSIIKSCSEQMLNTFLLAFQRQNV
;
A
#
# COMPACT_ATOMS: atom_id res chain seq x y z
N MET A 1 -8.85 -22.60 6.78
CA MET A 1 -9.82 -23.25 5.86
C MET A 1 -9.48 -22.82 4.45
N ASP A 2 -8.88 -23.70 3.67
CA ASP A 2 -8.42 -23.43 2.31
C ASP A 2 -9.61 -23.30 1.36
N LYS A 3 -9.81 -22.11 0.79
CA LYS A 3 -10.74 -21.91 -0.33
C LYS A 3 -9.95 -22.00 -1.64
N LYS A 4 -10.31 -22.96 -2.49
CA LYS A 4 -9.87 -23.00 -3.88
C LYS A 4 -10.74 -22.07 -4.71
N ILE A 5 -10.15 -21.02 -5.25
CA ILE A 5 -10.81 -20.08 -6.17
C ILE A 5 -10.31 -20.40 -7.58
N ARG A 6 -11.21 -20.59 -8.55
CA ARG A 6 -10.84 -20.76 -9.96
C ARG A 6 -11.01 -19.44 -10.69
N MET A 7 -9.91 -18.87 -11.20
CA MET A 7 -9.95 -17.75 -12.15
C MET A 7 -9.36 -18.23 -13.49
N GLY A 8 -10.17 -18.27 -14.56
CA GLY A 8 -9.66 -18.48 -15.92
C GLY A 8 -8.80 -19.74 -16.15
N GLY A 9 -9.07 -20.84 -15.45
CA GLY A 9 -8.26 -22.08 -15.54
C GLY A 9 -7.07 -22.16 -14.59
N ILE A 10 -6.76 -21.08 -13.86
CA ILE A 10 -5.75 -21.05 -12.80
C ILE A 10 -6.43 -21.46 -11.48
N SER A 11 -5.88 -22.50 -10.84
CA SER A 11 -6.28 -22.90 -9.49
C SER A 11 -5.57 -22.00 -8.48
N VAL A 12 -6.32 -21.13 -7.81
CA VAL A 12 -5.80 -20.29 -6.73
C VAL A 12 -6.11 -20.96 -5.40
N GLN A 13 -5.08 -21.28 -4.62
CA GLN A 13 -5.23 -21.68 -3.22
C GLN A 13 -5.04 -20.44 -2.35
N SER A 14 -6.09 -20.04 -1.63
CA SER A 14 -5.95 -18.97 -0.64
C SER A 14 -5.47 -19.56 0.67
N VAL A 15 -4.28 -19.15 1.12
CA VAL A 15 -3.78 -19.43 2.46
C VAL A 15 -3.90 -18.15 3.28
N ILE A 16 -4.57 -18.24 4.42
CA ILE A 16 -4.60 -17.15 5.40
C ILE A 16 -3.61 -17.55 6.48
N ALA A 17 -2.47 -16.87 6.55
CA ALA A 17 -1.51 -17.13 7.62
C ALA A 17 -2.14 -16.73 8.95
N LYS A 18 -1.94 -17.55 9.99
CA LYS A 18 -2.50 -17.29 11.35
C LYS A 18 -2.00 -15.97 11.92
N SER A 19 -0.81 -15.54 11.48
CA SER A 19 -0.27 -14.21 11.77
C SER A 19 -1.19 -13.05 11.36
N PHE A 20 -2.10 -13.22 10.38
CA PHE A 20 -3.07 -12.20 9.98
C PHE A 20 -4.29 -12.09 10.90
N ASP A 21 -4.67 -13.14 11.63
CA ASP A 21 -5.90 -13.15 12.44
C ASP A 21 -5.86 -12.13 13.59
N ASN A 22 -4.66 -11.76 14.04
CA ASN A 22 -4.43 -10.79 15.12
C ASN A 22 -3.99 -9.40 14.63
N ILE A 23 -3.93 -9.18 13.31
CA ILE A 23 -3.40 -7.94 12.75
C ILE A 23 -4.50 -7.24 11.97
N SER A 24 -5.25 -6.43 12.70
CA SER A 24 -6.17 -5.48 12.11
C SER A 24 -5.41 -4.51 11.21
N MET A 25 -5.94 -4.24 10.01
CA MET A 25 -5.53 -3.15 9.10
C MET A 25 -5.82 -1.74 9.68
N ASP A 26 -5.72 -1.59 11.00
CA ASP A 26 -5.91 -0.36 11.75
C ASP A 26 -4.82 0.68 11.50
N ILE A 27 -3.69 0.29 10.90
CA ILE A 27 -2.60 1.21 10.55
C ILE A 27 -3.10 2.31 9.63
N VAL A 28 -3.72 1.96 8.50
CA VAL A 28 -4.22 2.93 7.52
C VAL A 28 -5.44 3.68 8.08
N THR A 29 -6.29 2.96 8.83
CA THR A 29 -7.50 3.51 9.47
C THR A 29 -7.17 4.58 10.51
N GLN A 30 -6.18 4.35 11.36
CA GLN A 30 -5.75 5.31 12.37
C GLN A 30 -5.04 6.51 11.77
N VAL A 31 -4.18 6.31 10.76
CA VAL A 31 -3.53 7.41 10.04
C VAL A 31 -4.55 8.36 9.41
N VAL A 32 -5.57 7.80 8.77
CA VAL A 32 -6.66 8.61 8.20
C VAL A 32 -7.47 9.28 9.31
N ALA A 33 -7.80 8.56 10.40
CA ALA A 33 -8.54 9.12 11.53
C ALA A 33 -7.80 10.28 12.22
N GLU A 34 -6.47 10.19 12.40
CA GLU A 34 -5.66 11.24 13.01
C GLU A 34 -5.48 12.45 12.10
N LYS A 35 -5.34 12.22 10.79
CA LYS A 35 -5.31 13.29 9.78
C LYS A 35 -6.65 14.03 9.73
N LEU A 36 -7.77 13.30 9.87
CA LEU A 36 -9.11 13.88 9.97
C LEU A 36 -9.31 14.67 11.27
N ASN A 37 -8.66 14.27 12.37
CA ASN A 37 -8.84 14.92 13.68
C ASN A 37 -7.97 16.19 13.88
N ARG A 38 -7.23 16.66 12.84
CA ARG A 38 -6.47 17.93 12.74
C ARG A 38 -5.53 18.32 13.90
N SER A 39 -5.39 17.50 14.95
CA SER A 39 -4.87 17.94 16.26
C SER A 39 -3.64 17.19 16.76
N LYS A 40 -3.13 16.15 16.07
CA LYS A 40 -1.95 15.42 16.52
C LYS A 40 -0.94 15.21 15.39
N SER A 41 0.34 15.30 15.75
CA SER A 41 1.47 14.92 14.91
C SER A 41 1.28 13.50 14.37
N PHE A 42 1.62 13.29 13.10
CA PHE A 42 1.58 11.97 12.46
C PHE A 42 2.39 10.97 13.30
N PRO A 43 1.81 9.90 13.88
CA PRO A 43 2.52 8.99 14.76
C PRO A 43 3.31 7.98 13.93
N PHE A 44 4.24 8.49 13.13
CA PHE A 44 5.11 7.72 12.26
C PHE A 44 5.73 6.53 13.00
N TYR A 45 6.20 6.76 14.23
CA TYR A 45 6.79 5.73 15.08
C TYR A 45 5.83 4.58 15.44
N GLN A 46 4.55 4.86 15.73
CA GLN A 46 3.59 3.79 16.06
C GLN A 46 3.27 2.91 14.84
N ILE A 47 3.24 3.51 13.65
CA ILE A 47 3.06 2.77 12.39
C ILE A 47 4.25 1.83 12.17
N LEU A 48 5.46 2.36 12.35
CA LEU A 48 6.68 1.58 12.19
C LEU A 48 6.79 0.43 13.21
N GLU A 49 6.45 0.68 14.47
CA GLU A 49 6.44 -0.35 15.52
C GLU A 49 5.47 -1.49 15.20
N ARG A 50 4.25 -1.15 14.73
CA ARG A 50 3.27 -2.16 14.33
C ARG A 50 3.67 -2.91 13.07
N ALA A 51 4.25 -2.22 12.09
CA ALA A 51 4.79 -2.86 10.89
C ALA A 51 5.92 -3.86 11.25
N SER A 52 6.78 -3.49 12.20
CA SER A 52 7.81 -4.38 12.74
C SER A 52 7.21 -5.61 13.42
N LYS A 53 6.22 -5.42 14.31
CA LYS A 53 5.50 -6.53 14.95
C LYS A 53 4.79 -7.44 13.95
N TYR A 54 4.18 -6.85 12.93
CA TYR A 54 3.57 -7.58 11.81
C TYR A 54 4.60 -8.46 11.11
N CYS A 55 5.71 -7.86 10.70
CA CYS A 55 6.77 -8.60 10.03
C CYS A 55 7.39 -9.68 10.92
N HIS A 56 7.50 -9.44 12.23
CA HIS A 56 7.97 -10.46 13.15
C HIS A 56 7.04 -11.68 13.15
N ASN A 57 5.75 -11.48 13.41
CA ASN A 57 4.78 -12.58 13.45
C ASN A 57 4.68 -13.33 12.11
N PHE A 58 4.77 -12.60 11.00
CA PHE A 58 4.76 -13.18 9.66
C PHE A 58 6.02 -14.02 9.38
N MET A 59 7.20 -13.51 9.74
CA MET A 59 8.47 -14.19 9.48
C MET A 59 8.76 -15.35 10.45
N THR A 60 7.99 -15.49 11.54
CA THR A 60 8.08 -16.62 12.47
C THR A 60 6.93 -17.62 12.35
N ASP A 61 6.11 -17.53 11.29
CA ASP A 61 5.02 -18.46 11.02
C ASP A 61 5.54 -19.73 10.32
N ASP A 62 6.07 -20.68 11.11
CA ASP A 62 6.70 -21.89 10.58
C ASP A 62 5.77 -22.75 9.72
N GLU A 63 4.46 -22.78 10.03
CA GLU A 63 3.46 -23.52 9.25
C GLU A 63 3.29 -22.91 7.86
N LEU A 64 3.22 -21.57 7.78
CA LEU A 64 3.22 -20.85 6.50
C LEU A 64 4.49 -21.17 5.70
N PHE A 65 5.68 -21.11 6.33
CA PHE A 65 6.93 -21.38 5.62
C PHE A 65 7.04 -22.82 5.12
N GLN A 66 6.62 -23.80 5.93
CA GLN A 66 6.61 -25.21 5.52
C GLN A 66 5.69 -25.41 4.30
N LEU A 67 4.50 -24.82 4.32
CA LEU A 67 3.55 -24.89 3.22
C LEU A 67 4.09 -24.20 1.95
N LEU A 68 4.65 -23.00 2.07
CA LEU A 68 5.21 -22.29 0.92
C LEU A 68 6.46 -22.99 0.35
N SER A 69 7.24 -23.66 1.19
CA SER A 69 8.46 -24.36 0.77
C SER A 69 8.15 -25.73 0.14
N SER A 70 6.98 -26.33 0.42
CA SER A 70 6.57 -27.58 -0.22
C SER A 70 6.12 -27.41 -1.66
N GLU A 71 5.78 -26.18 -2.05
CA GLU A 71 5.32 -25.84 -3.39
C GLU A 71 6.49 -25.38 -4.28
N GLN A 72 6.29 -25.45 -5.59
CA GLN A 72 7.27 -25.00 -6.59
C GLN A 72 6.78 -23.73 -7.27
N PHE A 73 7.17 -22.58 -6.74
CA PHE A 73 6.85 -21.28 -7.34
C PHE A 73 7.96 -20.81 -8.28
N ALA A 74 7.57 -20.15 -9.38
CA ALA A 74 8.52 -19.54 -10.31
C ALA A 74 8.91 -18.11 -9.91
N TYR A 75 7.97 -17.38 -9.30
CA TYR A 75 8.15 -15.99 -8.86
C TYR A 75 7.17 -15.67 -7.73
N ALA A 76 7.51 -14.68 -6.91
CA ALA A 76 6.62 -14.12 -5.89
C ALA A 76 6.05 -12.78 -6.37
N ILE A 77 4.74 -12.55 -6.21
CA ILE A 77 4.14 -11.23 -6.39
C ILE A 77 3.88 -10.66 -4.99
N VAL A 78 4.55 -9.58 -4.64
CA VAL A 78 4.54 -9.00 -3.29
C VAL A 78 4.04 -7.56 -3.31
N ALA A 79 3.29 -7.18 -2.29
CA ALA A 79 2.80 -5.81 -2.16
C ALA A 79 3.96 -4.84 -1.92
N ASN A 80 4.05 -3.76 -2.69
CA ASN A 80 5.00 -2.68 -2.38
C ASN A 80 4.42 -1.79 -1.26
N ALA A 81 4.62 -2.19 -0.02
CA ALA A 81 4.08 -1.50 1.15
C ALA A 81 5.19 -0.72 1.89
N PRO A 82 5.14 0.63 1.92
CA PRO A 82 6.07 1.41 2.73
C PRO A 82 6.06 0.96 4.20
N GLY A 83 7.24 0.75 4.79
CA GLY A 83 7.34 0.32 6.19
C GLY A 83 7.35 -1.20 6.41
N ILE A 84 7.04 -2.01 5.40
CA ILE A 84 6.94 -3.47 5.50
C ILE A 84 7.95 -4.12 4.54
N LEU A 85 8.98 -4.79 5.06
CA LEU A 85 10.04 -5.46 4.26
C LEU A 85 9.92 -7.00 4.27
N CYS A 86 9.06 -7.56 5.11
CA CYS A 86 8.98 -9.01 5.28
C CYS A 86 8.47 -9.74 4.03
N TYR A 87 7.81 -9.07 3.10
CA TYR A 87 7.38 -9.70 1.85
C TYR A 87 8.57 -9.99 0.93
N GLU A 88 9.49 -9.03 0.80
CA GLU A 88 10.73 -9.19 0.07
C GLU A 88 11.64 -10.22 0.73
N ILE A 89 11.71 -10.22 2.06
CA ILE A 89 12.50 -11.21 2.82
C ILE A 89 11.91 -12.61 2.65
N LEU A 90 10.59 -12.77 2.61
CA LEU A 90 9.94 -14.05 2.31
C LEU A 90 10.36 -14.56 0.92
N ALA A 91 10.26 -13.72 -0.11
CA ALA A 91 10.69 -14.10 -1.45
C ALA A 91 12.18 -14.48 -1.48
N TYR A 92 13.02 -13.71 -0.78
CA TYR A 92 14.43 -14.02 -0.62
C TYR A 92 14.67 -15.36 0.06
N LYS A 93 13.97 -15.66 1.17
CA LYS A 93 14.06 -16.94 1.89
C LYS A 93 13.69 -18.12 0.99
N LEU A 94 12.64 -17.96 0.17
CA LEU A 94 12.20 -18.98 -0.79
C LEU A 94 13.07 -19.07 -2.07
N SER A 95 14.11 -18.24 -2.22
CA SER A 95 14.94 -18.17 -3.45
C SER A 95 14.14 -17.74 -4.69
N LEU A 96 13.08 -16.97 -4.53
CA LEU A 96 12.21 -16.57 -5.62
C LEU A 96 12.58 -15.17 -6.13
N PRO A 97 12.64 -14.95 -7.46
CA PRO A 97 12.55 -13.60 -7.99
C PRO A 97 11.18 -13.03 -7.64
N PHE A 98 11.11 -11.73 -7.38
CA PHE A 98 9.85 -11.12 -6.97
C PHE A 98 9.47 -9.88 -7.80
N VAL A 99 8.17 -9.73 -7.95
CA VAL A 99 7.49 -8.63 -8.63
C VAL A 99 6.76 -7.81 -7.59
N PHE A 100 6.95 -6.50 -7.62
CA PHE A 100 6.16 -5.59 -6.80
C PHE A 100 4.80 -5.30 -7.42
N ILE A 101 3.76 -5.21 -6.61
CA ILE A 101 2.43 -4.71 -7.02
C ILE A 101 1.90 -3.70 -6.00
N GLY A 102 1.29 -2.62 -6.46
CA GLY A 102 0.53 -1.68 -5.61
C GLY A 102 0.57 -0.24 -6.10
N ALA A 103 -0.14 0.65 -5.40
CA ALA A 103 -0.22 2.07 -5.76
C ALA A 103 1.04 2.88 -5.38
N HIS A 104 1.97 2.28 -4.64
CA HIS A 104 3.14 3.00 -4.15
C HIS A 104 4.27 3.03 -5.19
N TYR A 105 4.76 4.24 -5.45
CA TYR A 105 5.98 4.50 -6.19
C TYR A 105 7.05 5.16 -5.30
N ASP A 106 8.27 4.65 -5.35
CA ASP A 106 9.42 5.22 -4.63
C ASP A 106 10.56 5.49 -5.59
N SER A 107 10.84 6.77 -5.81
CA SER A 107 11.90 7.21 -6.72
C SER A 107 13.30 6.87 -6.21
N LEU A 108 13.50 6.74 -4.88
CA LEU A 108 14.79 6.36 -4.31
C LEU A 108 15.15 4.90 -4.61
N LEU A 109 14.14 4.02 -4.65
CA LEU A 109 14.33 2.59 -4.87
C LEU A 109 14.48 2.24 -6.35
N ASN A 110 13.83 2.99 -7.22
CA ASN A 110 13.83 2.69 -8.65
C ASN A 110 15.16 3.03 -9.37
N ARG A 111 16.20 3.48 -8.62
CA ARG A 111 17.53 3.85 -9.14
C ARG A 111 17.48 4.81 -10.34
N ILE A 112 16.43 5.60 -10.40
CA ILE A 112 16.24 6.62 -11.43
C ILE A 112 16.73 7.97 -10.89
N PRO A 113 17.27 8.84 -11.75
CA PRO A 113 17.42 10.24 -11.40
C PRO A 113 16.04 10.80 -11.02
N PHE A 114 15.94 11.47 -9.88
CA PHE A 114 14.72 12.16 -9.48
C PHE A 114 15.08 13.56 -8.98
N ASN A 115 14.11 14.48 -9.06
CA ASN A 115 14.28 15.85 -8.61
C ASN A 115 13.32 16.13 -7.45
N PRO A 116 13.84 16.33 -6.22
CA PRO A 116 13.03 16.75 -5.07
C PRO A 116 12.21 18.02 -5.30
N ALA A 117 12.56 18.85 -6.29
CA ALA A 117 11.79 20.04 -6.61
C ALA A 117 10.48 19.73 -7.35
N THR A 118 10.37 18.59 -8.04
CA THR A 118 9.20 18.22 -8.85
C THR A 118 8.55 16.91 -8.43
N THR A 119 9.27 16.09 -7.65
CA THR A 119 8.79 14.78 -7.19
C THR A 119 8.39 14.87 -5.72
N PRO A 120 7.10 14.91 -5.38
CA PRO A 120 6.68 15.02 -3.98
C PRO A 120 7.14 13.80 -3.18
N ALA A 121 7.73 14.02 -2.01
CA ALA A 121 8.14 12.96 -1.10
C ALA A 121 6.91 12.23 -0.55
N LEU A 122 7.04 10.92 -0.37
CA LEU A 122 5.99 10.10 0.22
C LEU A 122 5.55 10.67 1.58
N TRP A 123 4.24 10.67 1.84
CA TRP A 123 3.61 11.19 3.07
C TRP A 123 3.71 12.70 3.30
N SER A 124 4.40 13.47 2.44
CA SER A 124 4.48 14.94 2.57
C SER A 124 3.13 15.64 2.37
N GLY A 125 2.21 15.01 1.63
CA GLY A 125 0.96 15.64 1.20
C GLY A 125 1.15 16.71 0.11
N PHE A 126 2.35 16.84 -0.44
CA PHE A 126 2.63 17.71 -1.57
C PHE A 126 2.21 17.09 -2.90
N THR A 127 2.12 17.93 -3.93
CA THR A 127 1.88 17.53 -5.33
C THR A 127 3.09 17.90 -6.18
N ASP A 128 3.04 17.66 -7.49
CA ASP A 128 4.02 18.15 -8.46
C ASP A 128 4.08 19.70 -8.51
N LYS A 129 3.02 20.37 -8.05
CA LYS A 129 2.92 21.83 -7.95
C LYS A 129 3.28 22.32 -6.55
N MET A 130 4.58 22.51 -6.30
CA MET A 130 5.11 23.02 -5.05
C MET A 130 5.61 24.47 -5.14
N THR A 131 5.35 25.26 -4.11
CA THR A 131 6.01 26.55 -3.86
C THR A 131 7.48 26.37 -3.51
N PHE A 132 8.28 27.43 -3.53
CA PHE A 132 9.69 27.37 -3.14
C PHE A 132 9.88 26.77 -1.74
N ALA A 133 9.12 27.23 -0.74
CA ALA A 133 9.21 26.71 0.62
C ALA A 133 8.84 25.21 0.70
N GLN A 134 7.80 24.79 -0.02
CA GLN A 134 7.43 23.37 -0.10
C GLN A 134 8.55 22.54 -0.74
N ARG A 135 9.20 23.03 -1.80
CA ARG A 135 10.35 22.34 -2.43
C ARG A 135 11.53 22.17 -1.48
N VAL A 136 11.83 23.20 -0.68
CA VAL A 136 12.87 23.12 0.35
C VAL A 136 12.52 22.04 1.39
N LEU A 137 11.30 22.07 1.91
CA LEU A 137 10.82 21.05 2.87
C LEU A 137 10.84 19.65 2.25
N ASN A 138 10.40 19.52 1.00
CA ASN A 138 10.40 18.27 0.26
C ASN A 138 11.83 17.71 0.09
N SER A 139 12.78 18.58 -0.24
CA SER A 139 14.21 18.21 -0.33
C SER A 139 14.76 17.73 1.01
N LEU A 140 14.41 18.41 2.11
CA LEU A 140 14.77 17.96 3.46
C LEU A 140 14.17 16.58 3.78
N PHE A 141 12.93 16.30 3.37
CA PHE A 141 12.34 14.97 3.52
C PHE A 141 13.15 13.89 2.81
N TYR A 142 13.59 14.12 1.57
CA TYR A 142 14.46 13.16 0.87
C TYR A 142 15.82 12.98 1.54
N ILE A 143 16.46 14.06 2.01
CA ILE A 143 17.72 13.98 2.73
C ILE A 143 17.56 13.16 4.01
N ILE A 144 16.48 13.37 4.76
CA ILE A 144 16.16 12.59 5.96
C ILE A 144 15.99 11.11 5.59
N GLN A 145 15.29 10.80 4.50
CA GLN A 145 15.12 9.41 4.04
C GLN A 145 16.43 8.74 3.62
N LEU A 146 17.39 9.50 3.06
CA LEU A 146 18.71 8.97 2.70
C LEU A 146 19.57 8.69 3.95
N ILE A 147 19.52 9.58 4.95
CA ILE A 147 20.31 9.44 6.19
C ILE A 147 19.69 8.42 7.15
N LYS A 148 18.35 8.42 7.22
CA LYS A 148 17.52 7.52 8.01
C LYS A 148 16.44 6.96 7.10
N PRO A 149 16.72 5.86 6.37
CA PRO A 149 15.70 5.14 5.64
C PRO A 149 14.54 4.91 6.59
N THR A 150 13.34 5.29 6.16
CA THR A 150 12.09 5.33 6.93
C THR A 150 11.61 3.96 7.44
N MET A 151 12.48 2.95 7.43
CA MET A 151 12.26 1.60 7.93
C MET A 151 12.82 1.44 9.34
N PRO A 152 12.09 0.78 10.25
CA PRO A 152 12.51 0.57 11.62
C PRO A 152 13.46 -0.62 11.69
N SER A 153 14.72 -0.41 11.34
CA SER A 153 15.86 -1.00 12.05
C SER A 153 17.16 -0.61 11.35
N PHE A 154 18.10 -0.07 12.13
CA PHE A 154 19.53 -0.13 11.76
C PHE A 154 20.02 -1.58 11.66
N GLU A 155 19.27 -2.54 12.23
CA GLU A 155 19.50 -3.97 12.07
C GLU A 155 19.07 -4.45 10.69
N ASN A 156 19.91 -5.26 10.07
CA ASN A 156 19.58 -5.95 8.84
C ASN A 156 18.54 -7.05 9.14
N LEU A 157 17.31 -6.89 8.63
CA LEU A 157 16.22 -7.83 8.88
C LEU A 157 16.46 -9.17 8.19
N VAL A 158 17.24 -9.18 7.11
CA VAL A 158 17.64 -10.41 6.43
C VAL A 158 18.49 -11.27 7.35
N SER A 159 19.50 -10.70 8.01
CA SER A 159 20.32 -11.47 8.98
C SER A 159 19.53 -11.99 10.16
N LYS A 160 18.43 -11.31 10.53
CA LYS A 160 17.57 -11.72 11.64
C LYS A 160 16.67 -12.90 11.28
N TYR A 161 16.08 -12.90 10.10
CA TYR A 161 15.03 -13.86 9.71
C TYR A 161 15.50 -14.94 8.73
N VAL A 162 16.63 -14.73 8.06
CA VAL A 162 17.20 -15.63 7.06
C VAL A 162 18.72 -15.75 7.23
N PRO A 163 19.22 -16.11 8.44
CA PRO A 163 20.66 -16.19 8.72
C PRO A 163 21.40 -17.23 7.86
N GLU A 164 20.68 -18.20 7.30
CA GLU A 164 21.21 -19.27 6.46
C GLU A 164 21.60 -18.83 5.04
N LYS A 165 21.16 -17.64 4.60
CA LYS A 165 21.41 -17.12 3.25
C LYS A 165 22.54 -16.07 3.23
N PRO A 166 23.10 -15.78 2.04
CA PRO A 166 24.06 -14.70 1.90
C PRO A 166 23.52 -13.38 2.47
N LEU A 167 24.38 -12.67 3.19
CA LEU A 167 24.03 -11.39 3.76
C LEU A 167 23.85 -10.36 2.64
N ILE A 168 22.63 -9.84 2.52
CA ILE A 168 22.27 -8.76 1.60
C ILE A 168 21.66 -7.63 2.43
N SER A 169 21.94 -6.37 2.08
CA SER A 169 21.35 -5.24 2.82
C SER A 169 19.84 -5.12 2.54
N ASN A 170 19.07 -4.58 3.48
CA ASN A 170 17.63 -4.32 3.28
C ASN A 170 17.35 -3.52 1.99
N SER A 171 18.18 -2.51 1.70
CA SER A 171 18.06 -1.67 0.49
C SER A 171 18.39 -2.44 -0.78
N GLU A 172 19.45 -3.24 -0.75
CA GLU A 172 19.85 -4.06 -1.89
C GLU A 172 18.80 -5.13 -2.21
N LEU A 173 18.27 -5.80 -1.18
CA LEU A 173 17.17 -6.74 -1.33
C LEU A 173 15.95 -6.04 -1.94
N LYS A 174 15.55 -4.89 -1.41
CA LYS A 174 14.39 -4.14 -1.94
C LYS A 174 14.59 -3.73 -3.40
N ASN A 175 15.82 -3.50 -3.83
CA ASN A 175 16.18 -3.16 -5.21
C ASN A 175 16.39 -4.36 -6.15
N SER A 176 16.23 -5.59 -5.65
CA SER A 176 16.42 -6.83 -6.44
C SER A 176 15.14 -7.32 -7.13
N PHE A 177 14.08 -6.51 -7.13
CA PHE A 177 12.84 -6.81 -7.85
C PHE A 177 13.08 -6.93 -9.36
N ILE A 178 12.38 -7.86 -10.01
CA ILE A 178 12.48 -8.05 -11.47
C ILE A 178 11.51 -7.16 -12.25
N LEU A 179 10.39 -6.80 -11.63
CA LEU A 179 9.33 -5.97 -12.21
C LEU A 179 8.56 -5.26 -11.10
N GLN A 180 8.12 -4.03 -11.33
CA GLN A 180 7.19 -3.31 -10.48
C GLN A 180 5.94 -2.93 -11.28
N ILE A 181 4.77 -3.35 -10.79
CA ILE A 181 3.48 -2.99 -11.33
C ILE A 181 2.85 -1.94 -10.41
N ILE A 182 2.65 -0.74 -10.93
CA ILE A 182 2.06 0.38 -10.21
C ILE A 182 0.57 0.44 -10.53
N ASP A 183 -0.28 0.36 -9.51
CA ASP A 183 -1.72 0.63 -9.66
C ASP A 183 -1.96 2.13 -9.81
N GLY A 184 -1.82 2.62 -11.04
CA GLY A 184 -1.87 4.03 -11.38
C GLY A 184 -1.92 4.21 -12.90
N ASP A 185 -2.40 5.38 -13.34
CA ASP A 185 -2.57 5.71 -14.75
C ASP A 185 -1.92 7.07 -15.05
N PHE A 186 -1.06 7.10 -16.07
CA PHE A 186 -0.33 8.30 -16.48
C PHE A 186 -1.25 9.43 -16.99
N LEU A 187 -2.52 9.13 -17.33
CA LEU A 187 -3.51 10.13 -17.73
C LEU A 187 -4.01 10.96 -16.54
N ILE A 188 -3.96 10.40 -15.33
CA ILE A 188 -4.53 11.01 -14.12
C ILE A 188 -3.42 11.38 -13.12
N ASP A 189 -2.30 10.68 -13.16
CA ASP A 189 -1.15 10.94 -12.30
C ASP A 189 -0.21 12.00 -12.88
N TYR A 190 0.66 12.56 -12.04
CA TYR A 190 1.70 13.48 -12.50
C TYR A 190 2.82 12.73 -13.23
N PRO A 191 3.64 13.41 -14.06
CA PRO A 191 4.73 12.76 -14.76
C PRO A 191 5.72 12.09 -13.80
N LEU A 192 5.74 10.77 -13.82
CA LEU A 192 6.69 9.95 -13.08
C LEU A 192 7.78 9.49 -14.03
N LEU A 193 9.04 9.74 -13.65
CA LEU A 193 10.15 9.04 -14.26
C LEU A 193 10.05 7.57 -13.86
N THR A 194 10.20 6.64 -14.79
CA THR A 194 10.12 5.20 -14.55
C THR A 194 11.29 4.48 -15.20
N SER A 195 11.67 3.34 -14.62
CA SER A 195 12.64 2.42 -15.21
C SER A 195 11.92 1.47 -16.18
N PRO A 196 12.59 0.86 -17.19
CA PRO A 196 11.98 -0.16 -18.06
C PRO A 196 11.33 -1.33 -17.31
N ASN A 197 11.76 -1.59 -16.07
CA ASN A 197 11.22 -2.64 -15.21
C ASN A 197 9.99 -2.17 -14.40
N VAL A 198 9.39 -1.03 -14.76
CA VAL A 198 8.23 -0.45 -14.09
C VAL A 198 7.09 -0.30 -15.10
N ILE A 199 5.93 -0.86 -14.78
CA ILE A 199 4.71 -0.77 -15.59
C ILE A 199 3.63 -0.09 -14.77
N MET A 200 3.02 0.95 -15.33
CA MET A 200 1.82 1.56 -14.77
C MET A 200 0.58 0.89 -15.36
N CYS A 201 -0.29 0.38 -14.51
CA CYS A 201 -1.55 -0.25 -14.89
C CYS A 201 -2.65 0.21 -13.94
N GLY A 202 -3.57 1.02 -14.43
CA GLY A 202 -4.69 1.49 -13.63
C GLY A 202 -5.78 0.42 -13.46
N GLY A 203 -6.41 0.38 -12.28
CA GLY A 203 -7.62 -0.40 -12.07
C GLY A 203 -7.38 -1.88 -11.74
N LEU A 204 -6.19 -2.23 -11.25
CA LEU A 204 -5.83 -3.61 -10.87
C LEU A 204 -6.75 -4.18 -9.79
N GLY A 205 -7.30 -3.31 -8.93
CA GLY A 205 -8.27 -3.69 -7.89
C GLY A 205 -9.73 -3.77 -8.34
N THR A 206 -10.05 -3.44 -9.60
CA THR A 206 -11.44 -3.40 -10.07
C THR A 206 -11.98 -4.79 -10.35
N LYS A 207 -13.30 -4.95 -10.18
CA LYS A 207 -14.03 -6.18 -10.51
C LYS A 207 -15.23 -5.82 -11.38
N PRO A 208 -15.73 -6.75 -12.20
CA PRO A 208 -17.00 -6.57 -12.88
C PRO A 208 -18.08 -6.13 -11.89
N ALA A 209 -18.87 -5.13 -12.28
CA ALA A 209 -19.93 -4.61 -11.43
C ALA A 209 -20.92 -5.72 -11.07
N GLN A 210 -21.22 -5.85 -9.78
CA GLN A 210 -22.29 -6.73 -9.32
C GLN A 210 -23.65 -6.06 -9.57
N PRO A 211 -24.72 -6.83 -9.79
CA PRO A 211 -26.05 -6.27 -9.91
C PRO A 211 -26.44 -5.51 -8.64
N LEU A 212 -27.16 -4.40 -8.82
CA LEU A 212 -27.69 -3.62 -7.70
C LEU A 212 -28.73 -4.45 -6.94
N THR A 213 -28.85 -4.21 -5.63
CA THR A 213 -29.99 -4.73 -4.87
C THR A 213 -31.28 -4.07 -5.36
N SER A 214 -32.40 -4.78 -5.27
CA SER A 214 -33.70 -4.30 -5.77
C SER A 214 -34.09 -2.92 -5.21
N LEU A 215 -33.74 -2.64 -3.94
CA LEU A 215 -33.99 -1.36 -3.29
C LEU A 215 -33.17 -0.22 -3.93
N ILE A 216 -31.86 -0.43 -4.13
CA ILE A 216 -30.99 0.59 -4.75
C ILE A 216 -31.37 0.76 -6.21
N GLU A 217 -31.64 -0.33 -6.93
CA GLU A 217 -32.07 -0.27 -8.33
C GLU A 217 -33.36 0.53 -8.50
N THR A 218 -34.35 0.34 -7.61
CA THR A 218 -35.59 1.12 -7.62
C THR A 218 -35.34 2.59 -7.32
N PHE A 219 -34.47 2.91 -6.35
CA PHE A 219 -34.08 4.28 -6.05
C PHE A 219 -33.40 4.96 -7.24
N VAL A 220 -32.43 4.29 -7.86
CA VAL A 220 -31.71 4.79 -9.04
C VAL A 220 -32.66 5.01 -10.21
N LYS A 221 -33.56 4.06 -10.50
CA LYS A 221 -34.54 4.17 -11.60
C LYS A 221 -35.58 5.28 -11.38
N LYS A 222 -35.84 5.67 -10.13
CA LYS A 222 -36.76 6.77 -9.82
C LYS A 222 -36.12 8.15 -9.95
N SER A 223 -34.79 8.23 -9.98
CA SER A 223 -34.12 9.52 -10.10
C SER A 223 -34.21 10.06 -11.53
N ILE A 224 -34.59 11.33 -11.66
CA ILE A 224 -34.69 12.05 -12.94
C ILE A 224 -33.38 12.79 -13.24
N GLU A 225 -32.74 13.35 -12.21
CA GLU A 225 -31.56 14.23 -12.33
C GLU A 225 -30.23 13.51 -12.08
N GLY A 226 -30.28 12.18 -11.93
CA GLY A 226 -29.11 11.36 -11.64
C GLY A 226 -28.90 11.14 -10.14
N ILE A 227 -27.75 10.59 -9.77
CA ILE A 227 -27.46 10.20 -8.39
C ILE A 227 -26.05 10.62 -8.00
N ALA A 228 -25.88 11.01 -6.74
CA ALA A 228 -24.58 11.18 -6.13
C ALA A 228 -24.21 9.91 -5.35
N ILE A 229 -23.10 9.27 -5.71
CA ILE A 229 -22.56 8.12 -4.97
C ILE A 229 -21.48 8.65 -4.01
N VAL A 230 -21.67 8.39 -2.72
CA VAL A 230 -20.72 8.79 -1.67
C VAL A 230 -20.13 7.54 -1.05
N SER A 231 -18.81 7.39 -1.15
CA SER A 231 -18.05 6.31 -0.53
C SER A 231 -16.74 6.86 0.02
N PHE A 232 -16.39 6.45 1.24
CA PHE A 232 -15.15 6.83 1.93
C PHE A 232 -14.07 5.74 1.84
N GLY A 233 -14.30 4.73 1.02
CA GLY A 233 -13.45 3.55 0.92
C GLY A 233 -13.53 2.65 2.15
N SER A 234 -12.67 1.63 2.19
CA SER A 234 -12.64 0.61 3.25
C SER A 234 -11.90 1.03 4.52
N ILE A 235 -11.13 2.12 4.44
CA ILE A 235 -10.25 2.57 5.52
C ILE A 235 -11.06 3.32 6.59
N ILE A 236 -12.02 4.14 6.20
CA ILE A 236 -12.83 4.90 7.16
C ILE A 236 -13.92 3.98 7.71
N LYS A 237 -13.68 3.40 8.88
CA LYS A 237 -14.62 2.48 9.55
C LYS A 237 -15.78 3.19 10.26
N SER A 238 -15.59 4.44 10.68
CA SER A 238 -16.59 5.22 11.41
C SER A 238 -16.42 6.71 11.15
N CYS A 239 -17.53 7.44 11.12
CA CYS A 239 -17.59 8.88 10.98
C CYS A 239 -18.17 9.49 12.26
N SER A 240 -17.67 10.64 12.71
CA SER A 240 -18.26 11.33 13.86
C SER A 240 -19.62 11.94 13.47
N GLU A 241 -20.54 12.07 14.44
CA GLU A 241 -21.84 12.70 14.20
C GLU A 241 -21.70 14.11 13.62
N GLN A 242 -20.71 14.88 14.07
CA GLN A 242 -20.45 16.22 13.56
C GLN A 242 -20.09 16.20 12.07
N MET A 243 -19.24 15.27 11.65
CA MET A 243 -18.84 15.14 10.25
C MET A 243 -20.02 14.63 9.40
N LEU A 244 -20.80 13.67 9.92
CA LEU A 244 -22.02 13.19 9.26
C LEU A 244 -23.04 14.32 9.07
N ASN A 245 -23.32 15.11 10.11
CA ASN A 245 -24.22 16.25 10.04
C ASN A 245 -23.74 17.29 9.04
N THR A 246 -22.43 17.52 8.97
CA THR A 246 -21.84 18.43 7.97
C THR A 246 -22.09 17.94 6.54
N PHE A 247 -21.92 16.63 6.28
CA PHE A 247 -22.22 16.05 4.98
C PHE A 247 -23.72 16.15 4.65
N LEU A 248 -24.60 15.81 5.60
CA LEU A 248 -26.05 15.90 5.40
C LEU A 248 -26.49 17.33 5.08
N LEU A 249 -25.98 18.32 5.82
CA LEU A 249 -26.25 19.74 5.55
C LEU A 249 -25.72 20.17 4.17
N ALA A 250 -24.54 19.69 3.78
CA ALA A 250 -23.97 20.00 2.46
C ALA A 250 -24.81 19.41 1.32
N PHE A 251 -25.26 18.16 1.46
CA PHE A 251 -26.11 17.51 0.46
C PHE A 251 -27.51 18.13 0.39
N GLN A 252 -28.08 18.55 1.52
CA GLN A 252 -29.37 19.25 1.54
C GLN A 252 -29.33 20.62 0.85
N ARG A 253 -28.19 21.32 0.90
CA ARG A 253 -28.02 22.62 0.23
C ARG A 253 -27.92 22.53 -1.29
N GLN A 254 -27.67 21.34 -1.83
CA GLN A 254 -27.59 21.08 -3.27
C GLN A 254 -28.96 20.81 -3.91
N ASN A 255 -30.07 20.91 -3.16
CA ASN A 255 -31.42 20.91 -3.71
C ASN A 255 -31.68 22.21 -4.50
N VAL A 256 -31.20 22.24 -5.74
CA VAL A 256 -31.77 23.05 -6.83
C VAL A 256 -32.88 22.24 -7.47
#